data_AF-A0A679IY40-F1
#
_entry.id   AF-A0A679IY40-F1
#
_cell.length_a   1.000
_cell.length_b   1.000
_cell.length_c   1.000
_cell.angle_alpha   90.00
_cell.angle_beta   90.00
_cell.angle_gamma   90.00
#
_symmetry.space_group_name_H-M   'P 1'
#
loop_
_entity.id
_entity.type
_entity.pdbx_description
1 polymer ?
#
loop_
_entity_poly.entity_id
_entity_poly.type
_entity_poly.pdbx_seq_one_letter_code
_entity_poly.pdbx_strand_id
1 'polypeptide(L)'
;MNTKTEPKTQPGEPGKDAEGGKTKVQQDGESAPRLPHEHDQSSDSQHTQDGQAPEVGRKAHDDVERGMVDTDRGPVADRVYNDKVKR
;
A
#
# COMPACT_ATOMS: atom_id res chain seq x y z
N MET A 1 23.44 40.23 30.33
CA MET A 1 23.64 38.77 30.44
C MET A 1 22.38 38.13 29.85
N ASN A 2 22.46 37.61 28.64
CA ASN A 2 21.29 37.20 27.87
C ASN A 2 21.23 35.67 27.86
N THR A 3 20.25 35.09 28.57
CA THR A 3 20.03 33.64 28.62
C THR A 3 19.23 33.19 27.41
N LYS A 4 19.94 32.65 26.41
CA LYS A 4 19.37 31.95 25.26
C LYS A 4 18.60 30.72 25.78
N THR A 5 17.29 30.70 25.59
CA THR A 5 16.45 29.54 25.90
C THR A 5 16.52 28.59 24.71
N GLU A 6 17.13 27.43 24.89
CA GLU A 6 17.15 26.35 23.89
C GLU A 6 15.84 25.57 23.93
N PRO A 7 15.21 25.25 22.78
CA PRO A 7 14.03 24.41 22.77
C PRO A 7 14.45 22.96 23.07
N LYS A 8 13.89 22.39 24.14
CA LYS A 8 14.06 20.98 24.48
C LYS A 8 13.34 20.11 23.45
N THR A 9 14.08 19.56 22.49
CA THR A 9 13.63 18.41 21.69
C THR A 9 13.46 17.22 22.64
N GLN A 10 12.22 16.77 22.81
CA GLN A 10 11.93 15.54 23.56
C GLN A 10 12.29 14.34 22.66
N PRO A 11 13.19 13.44 23.09
CA PRO A 11 13.47 12.22 22.36
C PRO A 11 12.46 11.15 22.79
N GLY A 12 11.69 10.63 21.82
CA GLY A 12 10.97 9.37 22.01
C GLY A 12 9.49 9.42 21.69
N GLU A 13 9.16 9.52 20.40
CA GLU A 13 8.28 8.51 19.84
C GLU A 13 9.05 7.87 18.68
N PRO A 14 9.17 6.54 18.62
CA PRO A 14 9.59 5.92 17.38
C PRO A 14 8.53 6.31 16.36
N GLY A 15 8.91 7.15 15.40
CA GLY A 15 8.09 7.39 14.22
C GLY A 15 7.67 6.01 13.76
N LYS A 16 6.38 5.71 13.88
CA LYS A 16 5.81 4.42 13.52
C LYS A 16 5.92 4.35 12.00
N ASP A 17 7.11 4.02 11.54
CA ASP A 17 7.31 3.40 10.25
C ASP A 17 6.28 2.29 10.22
N ALA A 18 5.32 2.43 9.31
CA ALA A 18 4.26 1.47 9.22
C ALA A 18 4.90 0.09 9.02
N GLU A 19 4.71 -0.76 10.02
CA GLU A 19 5.42 -2.01 10.16
C GLU A 19 5.12 -2.87 8.92
N GLY A 20 6.13 -3.13 8.09
CA GLY A 20 5.99 -4.02 6.92
C GLY A 20 6.42 -3.44 5.56
N GLY A 21 6.77 -2.15 5.44
CA GLY A 21 7.23 -1.53 4.18
C GLY A 21 8.75 -1.32 4.09
N LYS A 22 9.33 -1.40 2.87
CA LYS A 22 10.73 -0.98 2.62
C LYS A 22 10.88 0.53 2.34
N THR A 23 9.77 1.24 2.17
CA THR A 23 9.74 2.69 1.94
C THR A 23 9.90 3.41 3.28
N LYS A 24 11.00 4.14 3.45
CA LYS A 24 11.22 4.99 4.62
C LYS A 24 10.64 6.37 4.35
N VAL A 25 9.79 6.85 5.26
CA VAL A 25 9.09 8.16 5.17
C VAL A 25 9.98 9.29 5.70
N GLN A 26 10.99 8.97 6.53
CA GLN A 26 11.82 9.96 7.20
C GLN A 26 13.00 10.38 6.32
N GLN A 27 12.91 11.58 5.74
CA GLN A 27 14.07 12.35 5.32
C GLN A 27 14.41 13.28 6.50
N ASP A 28 15.64 13.20 7.00
CA ASP A 28 16.19 14.12 8.02
C ASP A 28 15.71 13.98 9.49
N GLY A 29 14.96 12.92 9.82
CA GLY A 29 14.77 12.48 11.22
C GLY A 29 13.73 13.25 12.04
N GLU A 30 12.96 14.14 11.43
CA GLU A 30 11.84 14.83 12.08
C GLU A 30 10.51 14.12 11.75
N SER A 31 9.87 13.55 12.77
CA SER A 31 8.55 12.91 12.64
C SER A 31 7.44 13.99 12.67
N ALA A 32 7.15 14.60 11.53
CA ALA A 32 5.96 15.42 11.33
C ALA A 32 4.78 14.56 10.85
N PRO A 33 3.51 14.95 11.11
CA PRO A 33 2.36 14.34 10.44
C PRO A 33 2.54 14.42 8.93
N ARG A 34 2.42 13.27 8.26
CA ARG A 34 2.57 13.17 6.80
C ARG A 34 1.53 14.03 6.08
N LEU A 35 1.92 14.58 4.94
CA LEU A 35 0.97 15.21 4.02
C LEU A 35 0.10 14.16 3.33
N PRO A 36 -1.12 14.49 2.85
CA PRO A 36 -2.00 13.50 2.20
C PRO A 36 -1.34 12.74 1.05
N HIS A 37 -0.56 13.43 0.21
CA HIS A 37 0.15 12.81 -0.91
C HIS A 37 1.32 11.92 -0.47
N GLU A 38 1.90 12.13 0.72
CA GLU A 38 2.94 11.26 1.29
C GLU A 38 2.34 9.98 1.86
N HIS A 39 1.12 10.06 2.42
CA HIS A 39 0.34 8.87 2.78
C HIS A 39 0.02 8.04 1.54
N ASP A 40 -0.43 8.64 0.44
CA ASP A 40 -0.79 7.92 -0.78
C ASP A 40 0.41 7.21 -1.43
N GLN A 41 1.62 7.76 -1.31
CA GLN A 41 2.85 7.17 -1.87
C GLN A 41 3.51 6.13 -0.95
N SER A 42 2.97 5.90 0.24
CA SER A 42 3.55 5.01 1.22
C SER A 42 3.12 3.54 1.02
N SER A 43 3.96 2.60 1.45
CA SER A 43 3.64 1.16 1.36
C SER A 43 2.44 0.76 2.23
N ASP A 44 2.20 1.49 3.32
CA ASP A 44 1.06 1.28 4.21
C ASP A 44 -0.27 1.80 3.65
N SER A 45 -0.25 2.57 2.56
CA SER A 45 -1.48 2.89 1.81
C SER A 45 -2.22 1.64 1.33
N GLN A 46 -1.51 0.51 1.19
CA GLN A 46 -2.07 -0.76 0.73
C GLN A 46 -2.50 -1.70 1.87
N HIS A 47 -2.27 -1.32 3.15
CA HIS A 47 -2.67 -2.16 4.26
C HIS A 47 -4.19 -2.12 4.47
N THR A 48 -4.78 -3.29 4.67
CA THR A 48 -6.15 -3.41 5.16
C THR A 48 -6.16 -3.23 6.69
N GLN A 49 -7.26 -2.72 7.24
CA GLN A 49 -7.37 -2.42 8.69
C GLN A 49 -7.03 -3.61 9.59
N ASP A 50 -7.35 -4.83 9.15
CA ASP A 50 -7.14 -6.07 9.93
C ASP A 50 -6.00 -6.94 9.37
N GLY A 51 -5.23 -6.45 8.39
CA GLY A 51 -4.19 -7.22 7.70
C GLY A 51 -4.72 -8.41 6.87
N GLN A 52 -6.04 -8.60 6.82
CA GLN A 52 -6.70 -9.63 6.03
C GLN A 52 -7.09 -9.10 4.65
N ALA A 53 -7.16 -9.98 3.66
CA ALA A 53 -7.70 -9.62 2.36
C ALA A 53 -9.12 -9.02 2.52
N PRO A 54 -9.47 -7.96 1.76
CA PRO A 54 -10.83 -7.44 1.75
C PRO A 54 -11.85 -8.54 1.44
N GLU A 55 -13.08 -8.39 1.91
CA GLU A 55 -14.14 -9.38 1.68
C GLU A 55 -14.29 -9.73 0.19
N VAL A 56 -14.23 -8.72 -0.68
CA VAL A 56 -14.31 -8.89 -2.14
C VAL A 56 -13.15 -9.76 -2.66
N GLY A 57 -11.93 -9.57 -2.15
CA GLY A 57 -10.77 -10.37 -2.54
C GLY A 57 -10.91 -11.84 -2.12
N ARG A 58 -11.46 -12.09 -0.93
CA ARG A 58 -11.75 -13.46 -0.45
C ARG A 58 -12.79 -14.15 -1.32
N LYS A 59 -13.91 -13.46 -1.64
CA LYS A 59 -14.94 -14.02 -2.53
C LYS A 59 -14.39 -14.33 -3.92
N ALA A 60 -13.62 -13.42 -4.51
CA ALA A 60 -13.02 -13.65 -5.82
C ALA A 60 -12.08 -14.87 -5.83
N HIS A 61 -11.28 -15.03 -4.77
CA HIS A 61 -10.44 -16.22 -4.57
C HIS A 61 -11.30 -17.49 -4.49
N ASP A 62 -12.34 -17.50 -3.67
CA ASP A 62 -13.23 -18.65 -3.51
C ASP A 62 -14.00 -18.99 -4.79
N ASP A 63 -14.32 -18.01 -5.63
CA ASP A 63 -14.94 -18.23 -6.94
C ASP A 63 -13.99 -18.97 -7.88
N VAL A 64 -12.73 -18.53 -7.95
CA VAL A 64 -11.69 -19.18 -8.77
C VAL A 64 -11.39 -20.60 -8.27
N GLU A 65 -11.23 -20.79 -6.96
CA GLU A 65 -10.99 -22.12 -6.35
C GLU A 65 -12.13 -23.11 -6.61
N ARG A 66 -13.37 -22.61 -6.69
CA ARG A 66 -14.55 -23.43 -7.07
C ARG A 66 -14.66 -23.67 -8.57
N GLY A 67 -13.73 -23.17 -9.37
CA GLY A 67 -13.70 -23.33 -10.82
C GLY A 67 -14.64 -22.40 -11.59
N MET A 68 -15.10 -21.32 -10.97
CA MET A 68 -15.86 -20.29 -11.67
C MET A 68 -14.93 -19.57 -12.66
N VAL A 69 -15.40 -19.41 -13.90
CA VAL A 69 -14.67 -18.73 -14.96
C VAL A 69 -15.41 -17.45 -15.31
N ASP A 70 -14.67 -16.38 -15.61
CA ASP A 70 -15.23 -15.12 -16.07
C ASP A 70 -16.17 -15.35 -17.26
N THR A 71 -17.36 -14.76 -17.17
CA THR A 71 -18.40 -14.89 -18.20
C THR A 71 -18.30 -13.83 -19.30
N ASP A 72 -17.36 -12.89 -19.18
CA ASP A 72 -17.14 -11.87 -20.19
C ASP A 72 -16.38 -12.42 -21.40
N ARG A 73 -16.20 -11.57 -22.42
CA ARG A 73 -15.45 -11.95 -23.63
C ARG A 73 -13.95 -11.73 -23.50
N GLY A 74 -13.48 -11.21 -22.38
CA GLY A 74 -12.07 -10.86 -22.14
C GLY A 74 -11.14 -12.05 -22.38
N PRO A 75 -11.34 -13.20 -21.71
CA PRO A 75 -10.48 -14.38 -21.89
C PRO A 75 -10.46 -14.90 -23.33
N VAL A 76 -11.60 -14.87 -24.03
CA VAL A 76 -11.70 -15.31 -25.42
C VAL A 76 -10.97 -14.34 -26.36
N ALA A 77 -11.15 -13.04 -26.16
CA ALA A 77 -10.50 -12.00 -26.95
C ALA A 77 -8.98 -12.02 -26.76
N ASP A 78 -8.51 -12.15 -25.52
CA ASP A 78 -7.08 -12.23 -25.18
C ASP A 78 -6.42 -13.45 -25.83
N ARG A 79 -7.05 -14.64 -25.72
CA ARG A 79 -6.57 -15.86 -26.38
C ARG A 79 -6.44 -15.68 -27.89
N VAL A 80 -7.47 -15.14 -28.55
CA VAL A 80 -7.44 -14.90 -30.00
C VAL A 80 -6.32 -13.96 -30.39
N TYR A 81 -6.14 -12.87 -29.63
CA TYR A 81 -5.09 -11.89 -29.91
C TYR A 81 -3.68 -12.49 -29.74
N ASN A 82 -3.41 -13.17 -28.64
CA ASN A 82 -2.09 -13.73 -28.34
C ASN A 82 -1.74 -14.96 -29.19
N ASP A 83 -2.71 -15.81 -29.52
CA ASP A 83 -2.44 -17.06 -30.26
C ASP A 83 -2.46 -16.88 -31.79
N LYS A 84 -3.26 -15.93 -32.30
CA LYS A 84 -3.55 -15.83 -33.74
C LYS A 84 -3.12 -14.52 -34.38
N VAL A 85 -2.98 -13.43 -33.62
CA VAL A 85 -2.76 -12.09 -34.17
C VAL A 85 -1.36 -11.57 -33.86
N LYS A 86 -0.85 -11.76 -32.64
CA LYS A 86 0.57 -11.55 -32.34
C LYS A 86 1.39 -12.68 -32.95
N ARG A 87 2.03 -12.41 -34.09
CA ARG A 87 3.10 -13.24 -34.64
C ARG A 87 4.43 -12.52 -34.51
#